data_AF-A0A537JX01-F1
#
_entry.id   AF-A0A537JX01-F1
#
_cell.length_a   1.000
_cell.length_b   1.000
_cell.length_c   1.000
_cell.angle_alpha   90.00
_cell.angle_beta   90.00
_cell.angle_gamma   90.00
#
_symmetry.space_group_name_H-M   'P 1'
#
loop_
_entity.id
_entity.type
_entity.pdbx_description
1 polymer ?
#
loop_
_entity_poly.entity_id
_entity_poly.type
_entity_poly.pdbx_seq_one_letter_code
_entity_poly.pdbx_strand_id
1 'polypeptide(L)'
;MKRVIVILLMLSGLHSRPQGTTDINTNNLVDEVAKLKEVIKGLQENEIQSEKIKYMRNYQLVLYGIEIIKEIKQGTIEISSARSQNILYKKIIDINNPSSDALGFQLMDVIDKTLEDNINALPLVDGEKKRLKGQVSGLVEGLKRTFPPLQIISSAVSMISSFTTYKTRMERLDRKTDSIIVEASYPITKEIISKINLQMAPYIDFYNQLNKVNSTYENALYNHVIEYKDFIEEVASIQTTLESSLDMNQSIGEQINNIFDLANSSRQDFDYKKINENDKIRNLAGNCITVYDLVERYKKFTSDFIAIQDGFYKDYISLLEEKAKKLPIKDDDRIVKLITDLNNIKKGNPAENVIGFDETYKSKLKSITTKVVALNRTRF
;
A
#
# COMPACT_ATOMS: atom_id res chain seq x y z
N MET A 1 4.71 12.63 53.18
CA MET A 1 4.85 13.82 54.06
C MET A 1 3.87 13.87 55.23
N LYS A 2 2.56 13.67 55.06
CA LYS A 2 1.59 13.77 56.19
C LYS A 2 1.89 12.85 57.40
N ARG A 3 2.45 11.65 57.20
CA ARG A 3 2.80 10.74 58.32
C ARG A 3 4.09 11.12 59.06
N VAL A 4 5.03 11.79 58.40
CA VAL A 4 6.30 12.24 59.01
C VAL A 4 6.08 13.44 59.92
N ILE A 5 5.16 14.34 59.54
CA ILE A 5 4.76 15.50 60.34
C ILE A 5 4.03 15.06 61.63
N VAL A 6 3.24 13.98 61.58
CA VAL A 6 2.55 13.44 62.76
C VAL A 6 3.53 12.88 63.79
N ILE A 7 4.61 12.22 63.35
CA ILE A 7 5.63 11.67 64.26
C ILE A 7 6.48 12.80 64.88
N LEU A 8 6.81 13.84 64.11
CA LEU A 8 7.51 15.03 64.63
C LEU A 8 6.65 15.87 65.61
N LEU A 9 5.33 15.94 65.40
CA LEU A 9 4.40 16.61 66.32
C LEU A 9 4.19 15.83 67.63
N MET A 10 4.29 14.50 67.61
CA MET A 10 4.25 13.67 68.82
C MET A 10 5.49 13.87 69.70
N LEU A 11 6.65 14.14 69.09
CA LEU A 11 7.91 14.38 69.80
C LEU A 11 8.00 15.78 70.45
N SER A 12 7.34 16.79 69.87
CA SER A 12 7.32 18.15 70.44
C SER A 12 6.26 18.36 71.54
N GLY A 13 5.23 17.51 71.61
CA GLY A 13 4.22 17.52 72.68
C GLY A 13 4.71 17.06 74.06
N LEU A 14 5.89 16.45 74.15
CA LEU A 14 6.48 15.90 75.38
C LEU A 14 7.29 16.93 76.21
N HIS A 15 7.44 18.17 75.74
CA HIS A 15 8.32 19.19 76.36
C HIS A 15 7.66 20.11 77.39
N SER A 16 6.46 19.81 77.89
CA SER A 16 5.78 20.67 78.87
C SER A 16 5.10 19.90 80.00
N ARG A 17 5.90 19.30 80.90
CA ARG A 17 5.49 19.01 82.29
C ARG A 17 6.72 18.92 83.22
N PRO A 18 6.61 19.35 84.49
CA PRO A 18 7.77 19.69 85.31
C PRO A 18 8.41 18.48 86.00
N GLN A 19 9.74 18.60 86.12
CA GLN A 19 10.71 17.88 86.97
C GLN A 19 10.14 16.81 87.91
N GLY A 20 10.34 15.56 87.51
CA GLY A 20 10.31 14.38 88.38
C GLY A 20 11.32 13.39 87.85
N THR A 21 12.21 12.92 88.72
CA THR A 21 13.30 11.98 88.43
C THR A 21 12.82 10.76 87.63
N THR A 22 13.28 10.65 86.39
CA THR A 22 13.35 9.38 85.67
C THR A 22 14.72 9.31 85.04
N ASP A 23 15.52 8.34 85.47
CA ASP A 23 16.54 7.75 84.60
C ASP A 23 15.83 7.36 83.30
N ILE A 24 15.91 8.25 82.31
CA ILE A 24 15.49 7.92 80.96
C ILE A 24 16.44 6.81 80.56
N ASN A 25 15.90 5.61 80.42
CA ASN A 25 16.59 4.42 79.94
C ASN A 25 17.05 4.69 78.50
N THR A 26 18.15 5.41 78.39
CA THR A 26 18.75 5.95 77.16
C THR A 26 19.12 4.82 76.20
N ASN A 27 19.38 3.63 76.73
CA ASN A 27 19.62 2.42 75.95
C ASN A 27 18.39 1.98 75.14
N ASN A 28 17.16 2.07 75.68
CA ASN A 28 15.93 1.74 74.94
C ASN A 28 15.62 2.74 73.81
N LEU A 29 15.93 4.02 74.02
CA LEU A 29 15.76 5.08 73.02
C LEU A 29 16.77 4.96 71.88
N VAL A 30 18.02 4.59 72.19
CA VAL A 30 19.06 4.33 71.19
C VAL A 30 18.67 3.15 70.30
N ASP A 31 18.13 2.07 70.88
CA ASP A 31 17.66 0.89 70.15
C ASP A 31 16.43 1.18 69.28
N GLU A 32 15.46 1.97 69.77
CA GLU A 32 14.30 2.40 68.96
C GLU A 32 14.72 3.33 67.82
N VAL A 33 15.65 4.25 68.05
CA VAL A 33 16.22 5.12 67.00
C VAL A 33 16.99 4.29 65.97
N ALA A 34 17.73 3.26 66.39
CA ALA A 34 18.42 2.35 65.47
C ALA A 34 17.43 1.56 64.59
N LYS A 35 16.37 0.99 65.18
CA LYS A 35 15.30 0.31 64.44
C LYS A 35 14.59 1.25 63.45
N LEU A 36 14.29 2.48 63.85
CA LEU A 36 13.70 3.49 62.96
C LEU A 36 14.63 3.82 61.80
N LYS A 37 15.94 3.95 62.03
CA LYS A 37 16.93 4.16 60.97
C LYS A 37 16.96 2.99 59.99
N GLU A 38 16.88 1.75 60.46
CA GLU A 38 16.78 0.57 59.59
C GLU A 38 15.50 0.54 58.76
N VAL A 39 14.34 0.85 59.36
CA VAL A 39 13.07 0.93 58.63
C VAL A 39 13.10 2.04 57.58
N ILE A 40 13.64 3.21 57.92
CA ILE A 40 13.80 4.33 56.97
C ILE A 40 14.73 3.91 55.84
N LYS A 41 15.86 3.24 56.14
CA LYS A 41 16.79 2.73 55.14
C LYS A 41 16.11 1.73 54.20
N GLY A 42 15.34 0.77 54.72
CA GLY A 42 14.58 -0.17 53.91
C GLY A 42 13.52 0.50 53.03
N LEU A 43 12.84 1.55 53.54
CA LEU A 43 11.88 2.33 52.73
C LEU A 43 12.59 3.13 51.62
N GLN A 44 13.75 3.72 51.91
CA GLN A 44 14.56 4.43 50.92
C GLN A 44 15.11 3.50 49.84
N GLU A 45 15.60 2.32 50.22
CA GLU A 45 16.06 1.28 49.28
C GLU A 45 14.92 0.82 48.37
N ASN A 46 13.71 0.62 48.90
CA ASN A 46 12.54 0.27 48.11
C ASN A 46 12.10 1.39 47.14
N GLU A 47 12.15 2.66 47.55
CA GLU A 47 11.86 3.80 46.66
C GLU A 47 12.88 3.86 45.51
N ILE A 48 14.18 3.71 45.82
CA ILE A 48 15.25 3.72 44.81
C ILE A 48 15.07 2.58 43.79
N GLN A 49 14.77 1.36 44.25
CA GLN A 49 14.51 0.24 43.34
C GLN A 49 13.27 0.48 42.46
N SER A 50 12.20 1.03 43.03
CA SER A 50 11.00 1.40 42.27
C SER A 50 11.30 2.43 41.18
N GLU A 51 12.08 3.47 41.48
CA GLU A 51 12.46 4.49 40.50
C GLU A 51 13.39 3.93 39.41
N LYS A 52 14.31 3.04 39.78
CA LYS A 52 15.17 2.33 38.82
C LYS A 52 14.37 1.47 37.84
N ILE A 53 13.38 0.72 38.31
CA ILE A 53 12.50 -0.09 37.46
C ILE A 53 11.71 0.82 36.50
N LYS A 54 11.13 1.91 37.01
CA LYS A 54 10.39 2.90 36.21
C LYS A 54 11.28 3.54 35.14
N TYR A 55 12.52 3.87 35.49
CA TYR A 55 13.53 4.39 34.57
C TYR A 55 13.81 3.43 33.42
N MET A 56 14.12 2.16 33.73
CA MET A 56 14.42 1.15 32.71
C MET A 56 13.23 0.90 31.78
N ARG A 57 12.02 0.84 32.35
CA ARG A 57 10.78 0.70 31.59
C ARG A 57 10.55 1.88 30.65
N ASN A 58 10.75 3.12 31.10
CA ASN A 58 10.61 4.31 30.27
C ASN A 58 11.66 4.34 29.15
N TYR A 59 12.91 3.97 29.46
CA TYR A 59 13.98 3.88 28.47
C TYR A 59 13.61 2.90 27.34
N GLN A 60 13.20 1.68 27.70
CA GLN A 60 12.82 0.65 26.73
C GLN A 60 11.56 1.03 25.94
N LEU A 61 10.57 1.65 26.60
CA LEU A 61 9.37 2.16 25.96
C LEU A 61 9.69 3.19 24.87
N VAL A 62 10.57 4.14 25.19
CA VAL A 62 10.96 5.19 24.25
C VAL A 62 11.80 4.60 23.11
N LEU A 63 12.79 3.75 23.42
CA LEU A 63 13.64 3.09 22.41
C LEU A 63 12.83 2.31 21.38
N TYR A 64 12.05 1.32 21.84
CA TYR A 64 11.30 0.48 20.91
C TYR A 64 10.10 1.22 20.30
N GLY A 65 9.45 2.13 21.04
CA GLY A 65 8.33 2.92 20.53
C GLY A 65 8.73 3.75 19.30
N ILE A 66 9.87 4.44 19.36
CA ILE A 66 10.38 5.23 18.24
C ILE A 66 10.79 4.33 17.06
N GLU A 67 11.48 3.21 17.33
CA GLU A 67 11.85 2.25 16.27
C GLU A 67 10.64 1.65 15.55
N ILE A 68 9.54 1.39 16.28
CA ILE A 68 8.29 0.90 15.72
C ILE A 68 7.63 1.98 14.87
N ILE A 69 7.53 3.23 15.35
CA ILE A 69 6.93 4.32 14.57
C ILE A 69 7.71 4.56 13.27
N LYS A 70 9.04 4.56 13.31
CA LYS A 70 9.87 4.69 12.10
C LYS A 70 9.58 3.57 11.10
N GLU A 71 9.50 2.34 11.57
CA GLU A 71 9.20 1.18 10.73
C GLU A 71 7.80 1.27 10.12
N ILE A 72 6.79 1.65 10.91
CA ILE A 72 5.42 1.87 10.45
C ILE A 72 5.40 2.97 9.38
N LYS A 73 6.03 4.13 9.64
CA LYS A 73 6.09 5.22 8.66
C LYS A 73 6.73 4.74 7.36
N GLN A 74 7.92 4.18 7.45
CA GLN A 74 8.66 3.73 6.28
C GLN A 74 7.83 2.70 5.49
N GLY A 75 7.17 1.77 6.18
CA GLY A 75 6.22 0.84 5.60
C GLY A 75 5.03 1.52 4.90
N THR A 76 4.43 2.55 5.50
CA THR A 76 3.33 3.31 4.86
C THR A 76 3.77 4.06 3.62
N ILE A 77 4.97 4.63 3.61
CA ILE A 77 5.56 5.30 2.45
C ILE A 77 5.81 4.29 1.34
N GLU A 78 6.43 3.16 1.65
CA GLU A 78 6.74 2.13 0.66
C GLU A 78 5.48 1.50 0.06
N ILE A 79 4.46 1.19 0.85
CA ILE A 79 3.15 0.75 0.33
C ILE A 79 2.56 1.83 -0.56
N SER A 80 2.61 3.10 -0.13
CA SER A 80 2.11 4.22 -0.93
C SER A 80 2.85 4.38 -2.26
N SER A 81 4.17 4.22 -2.24
CA SER A 81 5.01 4.30 -3.44
C SER A 81 4.79 3.11 -4.36
N ALA A 82 4.70 1.89 -3.82
CA ALA A 82 4.42 0.67 -4.57
C ALA A 82 3.09 0.75 -5.33
N ARG A 83 2.08 1.44 -4.77
CA ARG A 83 0.83 1.77 -5.50
C ARG A 83 1.11 2.62 -6.74
N SER A 84 1.91 3.68 -6.60
CA SER A 84 2.20 4.64 -7.68
C SER A 84 3.19 4.14 -8.75
N GLN A 85 4.12 3.24 -8.37
CA GLN A 85 5.20 2.78 -9.24
C GLN A 85 4.96 1.37 -9.81
N ASN A 86 3.78 0.80 -9.55
CA ASN A 86 3.53 -0.62 -9.63
C ASN A 86 4.01 -1.24 -10.96
N ILE A 87 5.07 -2.05 -10.88
CA ILE A 87 5.66 -2.76 -12.03
C ILE A 87 4.61 -3.66 -12.71
N LEU A 88 3.67 -4.20 -11.93
CA LEU A 88 2.49 -4.91 -12.42
C LEU A 88 1.65 -4.01 -13.32
N TYR A 89 1.34 -2.80 -12.86
CA TYR A 89 0.56 -1.81 -13.61
C TYR A 89 1.23 -1.40 -14.91
N LYS A 90 2.58 -1.33 -14.96
CA LYS A 90 3.31 -1.10 -16.22
C LYS A 90 3.10 -2.24 -17.22
N LYS A 91 3.25 -3.50 -16.81
CA LYS A 91 2.99 -4.67 -17.67
C LYS A 91 1.52 -4.74 -18.13
N ILE A 92 0.59 -4.23 -17.32
CA ILE A 92 -0.83 -4.15 -17.65
C ILE A 92 -1.13 -3.05 -18.65
N ILE A 93 -0.52 -1.86 -18.48
CA ILE A 93 -0.60 -0.75 -19.46
C ILE A 93 -0.16 -1.25 -20.83
N ASP A 94 0.92 -2.04 -20.88
CA ASP A 94 1.39 -2.61 -22.13
C ASP A 94 0.33 -3.51 -22.79
N ILE A 95 -0.42 -4.32 -22.05
CA ILE A 95 -1.46 -5.18 -22.63
C ILE A 95 -2.72 -4.37 -23.02
N ASN A 96 -3.01 -3.29 -22.29
CA ASN A 96 -4.10 -2.35 -22.60
C ASN A 96 -3.80 -1.45 -23.81
N ASN A 97 -2.55 -1.37 -24.25
CA ASN A 97 -2.16 -0.61 -25.44
C ASN A 97 -2.50 -1.41 -26.72
N PRO A 98 -3.40 -0.92 -27.59
CA PRO A 98 -3.80 -1.60 -28.83
C PRO A 98 -2.63 -1.90 -29.78
N SER A 99 -1.55 -1.10 -29.71
CA SER A 99 -0.36 -1.23 -30.55
C SER A 99 0.73 -2.10 -29.93
N SER A 100 0.51 -2.62 -28.73
CA SER A 100 1.47 -3.47 -28.04
C SER A 100 1.43 -4.88 -28.59
N ASP A 101 2.61 -5.48 -28.72
CA ASP A 101 2.80 -6.87 -29.12
C ASP A 101 3.03 -7.79 -27.88
N ALA A 102 2.61 -7.34 -26.70
CA ALA A 102 2.83 -8.05 -25.43
C ALA A 102 2.24 -9.48 -25.42
N LEU A 103 1.10 -9.68 -26.11
CA LEU A 103 0.44 -10.98 -26.23
C LEU A 103 0.85 -11.76 -27.50
N GLY A 104 1.82 -11.24 -28.28
CA GLY A 104 2.23 -11.80 -29.57
C GLY A 104 1.34 -11.41 -30.74
N PHE A 105 0.53 -10.38 -30.57
CA PHE A 105 -0.17 -9.70 -31.65
C PHE A 105 -0.38 -8.24 -31.27
N GLN A 106 -0.51 -7.36 -32.27
CA GLN A 106 -1.08 -6.04 -32.10
C GLN A 106 -2.57 -6.11 -32.44
N LEU A 107 -3.44 -5.54 -31.59
CA LEU A 107 -4.88 -5.53 -31.86
C LEU A 107 -5.20 -4.81 -33.18
N MET A 108 -4.40 -3.81 -33.52
CA MET A 108 -4.46 -3.08 -34.79
C MET A 108 -4.40 -4.03 -35.99
N ASP A 109 -3.42 -4.94 -36.00
CA ASP A 109 -3.24 -5.92 -37.08
C ASP A 109 -4.40 -6.92 -37.14
N VAL A 110 -4.95 -7.30 -35.98
CA VAL A 110 -6.11 -8.19 -35.90
C VAL A 110 -7.34 -7.51 -36.50
N ILE A 111 -7.58 -6.23 -36.17
CA ILE A 111 -8.66 -5.42 -36.72
C ILE A 111 -8.49 -5.33 -38.24
N ASP A 112 -7.35 -4.84 -38.70
CA ASP A 112 -7.07 -4.64 -40.13
C ASP A 112 -7.20 -5.94 -40.94
N LYS A 113 -6.66 -7.06 -40.44
CA LYS A 113 -6.75 -8.37 -41.10
C LYS A 113 -8.19 -8.89 -41.14
N THR A 114 -8.90 -8.82 -40.01
CA THR A 114 -10.32 -9.25 -39.93
C THR A 114 -11.16 -8.45 -40.92
N LEU A 115 -10.90 -7.16 -41.04
CA LEU A 115 -11.57 -6.29 -42.00
C LEU A 115 -11.19 -6.61 -43.44
N GLU A 116 -9.91 -6.78 -43.74
CA GLU A 116 -9.44 -7.13 -45.08
C GLU A 116 -10.07 -8.43 -45.58
N ASP A 117 -10.08 -9.48 -44.76
CA ASP A 117 -10.67 -10.77 -45.11
C ASP A 117 -12.18 -10.66 -45.41
N ASN A 118 -12.90 -9.83 -44.67
CA ASN A 118 -14.33 -9.63 -44.91
C ASN A 118 -14.63 -8.67 -46.07
N ILE A 119 -13.84 -7.60 -46.25
CA ILE A 119 -14.00 -6.63 -47.36
C ILE A 119 -13.70 -7.29 -48.71
N ASN A 120 -12.66 -8.12 -48.77
CA ASN A 120 -12.28 -8.83 -50.00
C ASN A 120 -13.39 -9.79 -50.46
N ALA A 121 -14.13 -10.37 -49.50
CA ALA A 121 -15.28 -11.23 -49.77
C ALA A 121 -16.55 -10.49 -50.21
N LEU A 122 -16.55 -9.15 -50.20
CA LEU A 122 -17.72 -8.36 -50.62
C LEU A 122 -17.87 -8.32 -52.15
N PRO A 123 -19.12 -8.26 -52.66
CA PRO A 123 -19.40 -8.03 -54.08
C PRO A 123 -19.25 -6.55 -54.45
N LEU A 124 -18.11 -5.96 -54.08
CA LEU A 124 -17.70 -4.59 -54.40
C LEU A 124 -16.67 -4.59 -55.54
N VAL A 125 -16.58 -3.50 -56.30
CA VAL A 125 -15.47 -3.34 -57.26
C VAL A 125 -14.18 -2.97 -56.53
N ASP A 126 -13.02 -3.26 -57.13
CA ASP A 126 -11.71 -3.12 -56.47
C ASP A 126 -11.44 -1.69 -55.95
N GLY A 127 -11.89 -0.67 -56.67
CA GLY A 127 -11.77 0.72 -56.24
C GLY A 127 -12.56 1.03 -54.94
N GLU A 128 -13.74 0.44 -54.78
CA GLU A 128 -14.58 0.60 -53.58
C GLU A 128 -14.00 -0.17 -52.40
N LYS A 129 -13.51 -1.39 -52.64
CA LYS A 129 -12.78 -2.19 -51.63
C LYS A 129 -11.57 -1.43 -51.12
N LYS A 130 -10.75 -0.89 -52.02
CA LYS A 130 -9.57 -0.09 -51.68
C LYS A 130 -9.93 1.16 -50.87
N ARG A 131 -11.02 1.85 -51.24
CA ARG A 131 -11.50 3.04 -50.50
C ARG A 131 -11.95 2.68 -49.09
N LEU A 132 -12.77 1.64 -48.93
CA LEU A 132 -13.25 1.17 -47.62
C LEU A 132 -12.07 0.74 -46.74
N LYS A 133 -11.13 -0.05 -47.29
CA LYS A 133 -9.91 -0.45 -46.57
C LYS A 133 -9.11 0.76 -46.09
N GLY A 134 -8.84 1.73 -46.98
CA GLY A 134 -8.11 2.95 -46.63
C GLY A 134 -8.79 3.80 -45.57
N GLN A 135 -10.13 3.90 -45.61
CA GLN A 135 -10.89 4.63 -44.61
C GLN A 135 -10.82 3.98 -43.22
N VAL A 136 -10.95 2.66 -43.15
CA VAL A 136 -10.94 1.95 -41.87
C VAL A 136 -9.53 1.90 -41.29
N SER A 137 -8.50 1.55 -42.07
CA SER A 137 -7.12 1.57 -41.58
C SER A 137 -6.66 2.98 -41.18
N GLY A 138 -7.10 4.02 -41.90
CA GLY A 138 -6.85 5.41 -41.50
C GLY A 138 -7.51 5.80 -40.17
N LEU A 139 -8.74 5.34 -39.93
CA LEU A 139 -9.43 5.51 -38.64
C LEU A 139 -8.69 4.78 -37.52
N VAL A 140 -8.41 3.49 -37.73
CA VAL A 140 -7.73 2.60 -36.80
C VAL A 140 -6.36 3.19 -36.41
N GLU A 141 -5.55 3.61 -37.39
CA GLU A 141 -4.27 4.30 -37.17
C GLU A 141 -4.43 5.61 -36.38
N GLY A 142 -5.47 6.40 -36.68
CA GLY A 142 -5.75 7.66 -35.98
C GLY A 142 -6.21 7.47 -34.54
N LEU A 143 -6.94 6.40 -34.23
CA LEU A 143 -7.51 6.16 -32.91
C LEU A 143 -6.53 5.48 -31.94
N LYS A 144 -5.55 4.71 -32.44
CA LYS A 144 -4.69 3.84 -31.62
C LYS A 144 -3.88 4.53 -30.53
N ARG A 145 -3.61 5.82 -30.69
CA ARG A 145 -2.79 6.61 -29.76
C ARG A 145 -3.59 7.14 -28.57
N THR A 146 -4.90 7.22 -28.70
CA THR A 146 -5.75 7.98 -27.77
C THR A 146 -6.84 7.12 -27.16
N PHE A 147 -7.31 6.10 -27.88
CA PHE A 147 -8.49 5.34 -27.49
C PHE A 147 -8.15 3.92 -27.04
N PRO A 148 -8.89 3.39 -26.03
CA PRO A 148 -8.70 2.04 -25.56
C PRO A 148 -9.17 1.00 -26.59
N PRO A 149 -8.67 -0.25 -26.51
CA PRO A 149 -8.97 -1.36 -27.41
C PRO A 149 -10.43 -1.48 -27.87
N LEU A 150 -11.37 -1.51 -26.92
CA LEU A 150 -12.79 -1.71 -27.21
C LEU A 150 -13.41 -0.58 -28.02
N GLN A 151 -12.99 0.67 -27.80
CA GLN A 151 -13.50 1.83 -28.53
C GLN A 151 -13.00 1.85 -29.97
N ILE A 152 -11.78 1.35 -30.23
CA ILE A 152 -11.25 1.20 -31.59
C ILE A 152 -12.07 0.15 -32.34
N ILE A 153 -12.32 -1.01 -31.72
CA ILE A 153 -13.14 -2.08 -32.31
C ILE A 153 -14.55 -1.55 -32.64
N SER A 154 -15.22 -0.89 -31.70
CA SER A 154 -16.57 -0.36 -31.93
C SER A 154 -16.60 0.70 -33.04
N SER A 155 -15.57 1.54 -33.11
CA SER A 155 -15.45 2.59 -34.13
C SER A 155 -15.19 1.99 -35.52
N ALA A 156 -14.32 0.99 -35.62
CA ALA A 156 -14.05 0.29 -36.87
C ALA A 156 -15.31 -0.43 -37.39
N VAL A 157 -16.03 -1.15 -36.54
CA VAL A 157 -17.29 -1.81 -36.90
C VAL A 157 -18.36 -0.79 -37.33
N SER A 158 -18.48 0.33 -36.64
CA SER A 158 -19.44 1.40 -36.98
C SER A 158 -19.11 2.08 -38.32
N MET A 159 -17.82 2.30 -38.60
CA MET A 159 -17.35 2.86 -39.87
C MET A 159 -17.72 1.94 -41.05
N ILE A 160 -17.53 0.63 -40.88
CA ILE A 160 -17.91 -0.36 -41.90
C ILE A 160 -19.42 -0.37 -42.08
N SER A 161 -20.18 -0.41 -40.98
CA SER A 161 -21.65 -0.45 -41.04
C SER A 161 -22.26 0.78 -41.70
N SER A 162 -21.57 1.92 -41.69
CA SER A 162 -22.04 3.17 -42.31
C SER A 162 -21.52 3.40 -43.72
N PHE A 163 -20.74 2.45 -44.29
CA PHE A 163 -20.17 2.62 -45.61
C PHE A 163 -21.24 2.63 -46.71
N THR A 164 -21.26 3.72 -47.47
CA THR A 164 -22.16 3.94 -48.60
C THR A 164 -21.40 4.04 -49.92
N THR A 165 -22.00 3.46 -50.95
CA THR A 165 -21.57 3.60 -52.34
C THR A 165 -22.67 4.31 -53.12
N TYR A 166 -22.35 4.83 -54.29
CA TYR A 166 -23.34 5.46 -55.16
C TYR A 166 -23.34 4.74 -56.49
N LYS A 167 -24.50 4.29 -56.92
CA LYS A 167 -24.70 3.69 -58.23
C LYS A 167 -25.38 4.71 -59.14
N THR A 168 -24.81 4.91 -60.32
CA THR A 168 -25.42 5.73 -61.37
C THR A 168 -26.20 4.82 -62.30
N ARG A 169 -27.48 5.15 -62.53
CA ARG A 169 -28.29 4.55 -63.58
C ARG A 169 -28.77 5.62 -64.55
N MET A 170 -28.74 5.31 -65.84
CA MET A 170 -29.41 6.11 -66.85
C MET A 170 -30.87 5.69 -66.89
N GLU A 171 -31.76 6.61 -66.53
CA GLU A 171 -33.20 6.40 -66.62
C GLU A 171 -33.76 7.27 -67.74
N ARG A 172 -34.50 6.63 -68.65
CA ARG A 172 -35.21 7.35 -69.71
C ARG A 172 -36.44 8.00 -69.11
N LEU A 173 -36.42 9.31 -69.01
CA LEU A 173 -37.61 10.08 -68.61
C LEU A 173 -38.61 10.20 -69.76
N ASP A 174 -38.12 10.36 -71.00
CA ASP A 174 -38.94 10.50 -72.22
C ASP A 174 -38.21 9.99 -73.49
N ARG A 175 -38.89 9.96 -74.65
CA ARG A 175 -38.31 9.53 -75.96
C ARG A 175 -37.04 10.27 -76.41
N LYS A 176 -36.70 11.41 -75.79
CA LYS A 176 -35.58 12.29 -76.19
C LYS A 176 -34.65 12.70 -75.03
N THR A 177 -34.91 12.25 -73.80
CA THR A 177 -34.20 12.76 -72.62
C THR A 177 -33.82 11.60 -71.71
N ASP A 178 -32.51 11.38 -71.59
CA ASP A 178 -31.94 10.45 -70.62
C ASP A 178 -31.48 11.26 -69.40
N SER A 179 -31.79 10.79 -68.18
CA SER A 179 -31.34 11.41 -66.94
C SER A 179 -30.47 10.45 -66.14
N ILE A 180 -29.44 11.01 -65.50
CA ILE A 180 -28.56 10.26 -64.60
C ILE A 180 -29.18 10.31 -63.21
N ILE A 181 -29.62 9.16 -62.72
CA ILE A 181 -30.04 9.00 -61.33
C ILE A 181 -28.87 8.42 -60.54
N VAL A 182 -28.54 9.09 -59.44
CA VAL A 182 -27.53 8.65 -58.47
C VAL A 182 -28.29 8.06 -57.28
N GLU A 183 -28.20 6.74 -57.08
CA GLU A 183 -28.82 6.06 -55.94
C GLU A 183 -27.74 5.64 -54.93
N ALA A 184 -27.97 5.95 -53.65
CA ALA A 184 -27.15 5.42 -52.58
C ALA A 184 -27.36 3.91 -52.45
N SER A 185 -26.26 3.16 -52.45
CA SER A 185 -26.24 1.72 -52.22
C SER A 185 -25.49 1.42 -50.93
N TYR A 186 -26.09 0.57 -50.09
CA TYR A 186 -25.55 0.12 -48.81
C TYR A 186 -25.09 -1.33 -48.96
N PRO A 187 -23.87 -1.56 -49.48
CA PRO A 187 -23.39 -2.88 -49.82
C PRO A 187 -23.06 -3.74 -48.59
N ILE A 188 -22.98 -3.11 -47.41
CA ILE A 188 -22.68 -3.78 -46.15
C ILE A 188 -23.98 -4.22 -45.49
N THR A 189 -24.23 -5.52 -45.51
CA THR A 189 -25.42 -6.12 -44.90
C THR A 189 -25.20 -6.45 -43.43
N LYS A 190 -26.29 -6.74 -42.70
CA LYS A 190 -26.23 -7.15 -41.29
C LYS A 190 -25.46 -8.45 -41.11
N GLU A 191 -25.50 -9.35 -42.07
CA GLU A 191 -24.77 -10.63 -42.06
C GLU A 191 -23.25 -10.42 -42.06
N ILE A 192 -22.76 -9.45 -42.85
CA ILE A 192 -21.33 -9.09 -42.89
C ILE A 192 -20.88 -8.52 -41.54
N ILE A 193 -21.68 -7.61 -40.97
CA ILE A 193 -21.39 -7.04 -39.64
C ILE A 193 -21.43 -8.13 -38.56
N SER A 194 -22.37 -9.06 -38.64
CA SER A 194 -22.44 -10.21 -37.72
C SER A 194 -21.20 -11.08 -37.82
N LYS A 195 -20.66 -11.32 -39.02
CA LYS A 195 -19.45 -12.12 -39.23
C LYS A 195 -18.21 -11.43 -38.65
N ILE A 196 -18.07 -10.12 -38.87
CA ILE A 196 -16.98 -9.32 -38.28
C ILE A 196 -17.07 -9.37 -36.74
N ASN A 197 -18.26 -9.16 -36.18
CA ASN A 197 -18.48 -9.22 -34.73
C ASN A 197 -18.13 -10.59 -34.15
N LEU A 198 -18.48 -11.69 -34.83
CA LEU A 198 -18.14 -13.04 -34.39
C LEU A 198 -16.63 -13.29 -34.37
N GLN A 199 -15.89 -12.79 -35.37
CA GLN A 199 -14.43 -12.92 -35.42
C GLN A 199 -13.72 -12.05 -34.36
N MET A 200 -14.29 -10.88 -34.06
CA MET A 200 -13.75 -9.98 -33.03
C MET A 200 -14.18 -10.36 -31.61
N ALA A 201 -15.22 -11.18 -31.44
CA ALA A 201 -15.80 -11.51 -30.14
C ALA A 201 -14.80 -12.03 -29.09
N PRO A 202 -13.83 -12.91 -29.42
CA PRO A 202 -12.84 -13.36 -28.44
C PRO A 202 -11.98 -12.23 -27.88
N TYR A 203 -11.60 -11.26 -28.74
CA TYR A 203 -10.81 -10.10 -28.33
C TYR A 203 -11.67 -9.13 -27.51
N ILE A 204 -12.92 -8.90 -27.91
CA ILE A 204 -13.86 -8.06 -27.15
C ILE A 204 -14.08 -8.65 -25.74
N ASP A 205 -14.31 -9.95 -25.61
CA ASP A 205 -14.46 -10.62 -24.31
C ASP A 205 -13.18 -10.48 -23.47
N PHE A 206 -12.00 -10.73 -24.05
CA PHE A 206 -10.72 -10.55 -23.35
C PHE A 206 -10.55 -9.13 -22.80
N TYR A 207 -10.72 -8.10 -23.64
CA TYR A 207 -10.55 -6.72 -23.21
C TYR A 207 -11.65 -6.23 -22.24
N ASN A 208 -12.86 -6.78 -22.32
CA ASN A 208 -13.90 -6.53 -21.32
C ASN A 208 -13.51 -7.10 -19.94
N GLN A 209 -13.01 -8.34 -19.89
CA GLN A 209 -12.54 -8.93 -18.63
C GLN A 209 -11.32 -8.21 -18.09
N LEU A 210 -10.38 -7.83 -18.96
CA LEU A 210 -9.21 -7.03 -18.59
C LEU A 210 -9.62 -5.69 -17.94
N ASN A 211 -10.54 -4.96 -18.56
CA ASN A 211 -11.07 -3.72 -17.99
C ASN A 211 -11.73 -3.94 -16.63
N LYS A 212 -12.53 -5.02 -16.49
CA LYS A 212 -13.16 -5.36 -15.21
C LYS A 212 -12.13 -5.63 -14.10
N VAL A 213 -11.10 -6.42 -14.41
CA VAL A 213 -10.01 -6.74 -13.47
C VAL A 213 -9.26 -5.47 -13.07
N ASN A 214 -8.94 -4.60 -14.03
CA ASN A 214 -8.28 -3.31 -13.77
C ASN A 214 -9.13 -2.39 -12.90
N SER A 215 -10.40 -2.18 -13.25
CA SER A 215 -11.29 -1.32 -12.47
C SER A 215 -11.52 -1.84 -11.05
N THR A 216 -11.64 -3.16 -10.87
CA THR A 216 -11.78 -3.77 -9.54
C THR A 216 -10.55 -3.48 -8.68
N TYR A 217 -9.37 -3.62 -9.27
CA TYR A 217 -8.10 -3.37 -8.61
C TYR A 217 -7.87 -1.89 -8.27
N GLU A 218 -8.11 -0.98 -9.23
CA GLU A 218 -8.03 0.47 -9.01
C GLU A 218 -8.97 0.93 -7.90
N ASN A 219 -10.22 0.45 -7.90
CA ASN A 219 -11.18 0.74 -6.85
C ASN A 219 -10.74 0.19 -5.49
N ALA A 220 -10.17 -1.03 -5.44
CA ALA A 220 -9.66 -1.61 -4.21
C ALA A 220 -8.50 -0.79 -3.63
N LEU A 221 -7.56 -0.35 -4.47
CA LEU A 221 -6.47 0.53 -4.07
C LEU A 221 -6.99 1.90 -3.59
N TYR A 222 -7.96 2.48 -4.29
CA TYR A 222 -8.57 3.75 -3.91
C TYR A 222 -9.28 3.66 -2.55
N ASN A 223 -10.09 2.61 -2.34
CA ASN A 223 -10.77 2.37 -1.08
C ASN A 223 -9.78 2.14 0.07
N HIS A 224 -8.69 1.41 -0.17
CA HIS A 224 -7.62 1.23 0.81
C HIS A 224 -6.97 2.56 1.22
N VAL A 225 -6.77 3.51 0.29
CA VAL A 225 -6.30 4.86 0.64
C VAL A 225 -7.27 5.57 1.56
N ILE A 226 -8.56 5.53 1.23
CA ILE A 226 -9.60 6.22 2.01
C ILE A 226 -9.72 5.62 3.40
N GLU A 227 -9.80 4.29 3.50
CA GLU A 227 -9.99 3.59 4.77
C GLU A 227 -8.85 3.88 5.76
N TYR A 228 -7.62 4.03 5.25
CA TYR A 228 -6.43 4.21 6.08
C TYR A 228 -5.86 5.62 6.09
N LYS A 229 -6.59 6.62 5.56
CA LYS A 229 -6.14 8.01 5.52
C LYS A 229 -5.81 8.54 6.92
N ASP A 230 -6.76 8.42 7.85
CA ASP A 230 -6.61 8.92 9.23
C ASP A 230 -5.43 8.23 9.95
N PHE A 231 -5.25 6.93 9.70
CA PHE A 231 -4.10 6.19 10.22
C PHE A 231 -2.77 6.74 9.69
N ILE A 232 -2.67 6.99 8.39
CA ILE A 232 -1.44 7.51 7.77
C ILE A 232 -1.12 8.93 8.29
N GLU A 233 -2.14 9.77 8.47
CA GLU A 233 -2.01 11.12 9.02
C GLU A 233 -1.58 11.09 10.49
N GLU A 234 -2.17 10.21 11.30
CA GLU A 234 -1.82 10.04 12.71
C GLU A 234 -0.36 9.56 12.89
N VAL A 235 0.07 8.57 12.10
CA VAL A 235 1.47 8.11 12.07
C VAL A 235 2.41 9.27 11.74
N ALA A 236 2.06 10.10 10.75
CA ALA A 236 2.85 11.26 10.38
C ALA A 236 2.93 12.29 11.52
N SER A 237 1.80 12.61 12.15
CA SER A 237 1.73 13.57 13.26
C SER A 237 2.56 13.13 14.47
N ILE A 238 2.50 11.85 14.83
CA ILE A 238 3.28 11.31 15.95
C ILE A 238 4.77 11.35 15.63
N GLN A 239 5.16 11.00 14.41
CA GLN A 239 6.55 11.09 13.99
C GLN A 239 7.08 12.53 14.02
N THR A 240 6.35 13.50 13.47
CA THR A 240 6.73 14.92 13.53
C THR A 240 6.88 15.41 14.97
N THR A 241 5.99 14.95 15.86
CA THR A 241 6.09 15.24 17.30
C THR A 241 7.38 14.66 17.89
N LEU A 242 7.77 13.44 17.52
CA LEU A 242 9.02 12.82 17.98
C LEU A 242 10.27 13.48 17.37
N GLU A 243 10.21 13.88 16.10
CA GLU A 243 11.26 14.65 15.39
C GLU A 243 11.54 16.00 16.04
N SER A 244 10.53 16.64 16.64
CA SER A 244 10.75 17.86 17.43
C SER A 244 11.63 17.64 18.67
N SER A 245 11.74 16.39 19.13
CA SER A 245 12.48 15.99 20.34
C SER A 245 13.81 15.28 20.05
N LEU A 246 13.98 14.75 18.83
CA LEU A 246 15.08 13.90 18.39
C LEU A 246 15.48 14.24 16.95
N ASP A 247 16.79 14.34 16.69
CA ASP A 247 17.31 14.42 15.34
C ASP A 247 17.22 13.04 14.68
N MET A 248 16.16 12.79 13.93
CA MET A 248 15.91 11.47 13.33
C MET A 248 16.96 11.05 12.28
N ASN A 249 17.89 11.94 11.89
CA ASN A 249 19.01 11.64 11.01
C ASN A 249 20.23 11.05 11.74
N GLN A 250 20.26 11.13 13.08
CA GLN A 250 21.28 10.52 13.92
C GLN A 250 20.81 9.16 14.47
N SER A 251 21.74 8.39 15.03
CA SER A 251 21.41 7.13 15.71
C SER A 251 20.42 7.37 16.84
N ILE A 252 19.20 6.82 16.69
CA ILE A 252 18.14 6.95 17.71
C ILE A 252 18.63 6.36 19.04
N GLY A 253 19.31 5.22 18.98
CA GLY A 253 19.86 4.55 20.16
C GLY A 253 20.80 5.46 20.93
N GLU A 254 21.73 6.15 20.25
CA GLU A 254 22.66 7.07 20.89
C GLU A 254 21.95 8.28 21.51
N GLN A 255 20.98 8.86 20.81
CA GLN A 255 20.21 9.99 21.35
C GLN A 255 19.39 9.61 22.58
N ILE A 256 18.74 8.44 22.56
CA ILE A 256 17.97 7.95 23.70
C ILE A 256 18.91 7.60 24.86
N ASN A 257 20.05 6.97 24.58
CA ASN A 257 21.08 6.70 25.59
C ASN A 257 21.54 7.99 26.28
N ASN A 258 21.73 9.06 25.52
CA ASN A 258 22.13 10.37 26.04
C ASN A 258 21.00 11.03 26.86
N ILE A 259 19.75 10.99 26.37
CA ILE A 259 18.60 11.57 27.08
C ILE A 259 18.37 10.88 28.43
N PHE A 260 18.52 9.56 28.46
CA PHE A 260 18.37 8.77 29.68
C PHE A 260 19.65 8.67 30.51
N ASP A 261 20.76 9.29 30.09
CA ASP A 261 22.07 9.19 30.74
C ASP A 261 22.47 7.73 31.05
N LEU A 262 22.23 6.84 30.08
CA LEU A 262 22.39 5.39 30.27
C LEU A 262 23.82 5.01 30.67
N ALA A 263 24.82 5.72 30.14
CA ALA A 263 26.23 5.49 30.45
C ALA A 263 26.56 5.64 31.94
N ASN A 264 25.83 6.51 32.66
CA ASN A 264 26.05 6.75 34.09
C ASN A 264 25.02 6.04 34.99
N SER A 265 24.00 5.39 34.40
CA SER A 265 22.90 4.73 35.12
C SER A 265 23.30 3.59 36.07
N SER A 266 24.54 3.10 35.99
CA SER A 266 25.08 2.05 36.86
C SER A 266 25.81 2.59 38.10
N ARG A 267 26.04 3.91 38.18
CA ARG A 267 26.71 4.53 39.34
C ARG A 267 25.82 4.49 40.58
N GLN A 268 26.43 4.38 41.75
CA GLN A 268 25.71 4.30 43.04
C GLN A 268 24.95 5.58 43.38
N ASP A 269 25.39 6.73 42.89
CA ASP A 269 24.83 8.06 43.13
C ASP A 269 23.84 8.52 42.03
N PHE A 270 23.48 7.65 41.10
CA PHE A 270 22.58 7.99 40.01
C PHE A 270 21.15 8.23 40.51
N ASP A 271 20.63 9.43 40.24
CA ASP A 271 19.28 9.83 40.63
C ASP A 271 18.24 9.47 39.55
N TYR A 272 17.73 8.24 39.63
CA TYR A 272 16.69 7.75 38.73
C TYR A 272 15.41 8.61 38.78
N LYS A 273 15.08 9.19 39.93
CA LYS A 273 13.87 9.99 40.13
C LYS A 273 13.94 11.28 39.33
N LYS A 274 15.07 11.97 39.38
CA LYS A 274 15.33 13.19 38.59
C LYS A 274 15.15 12.95 37.08
N ILE A 275 15.60 11.79 36.59
CA ILE A 275 15.43 11.44 35.17
C ILE A 275 13.97 11.10 34.86
N ASN A 276 13.29 10.33 35.72
CA ASN A 276 11.87 10.01 35.54
C ASN A 276 10.93 11.23 35.59
N GLU A 277 11.32 12.26 36.33
CA GLU A 277 10.57 13.52 36.45
C GLU A 277 10.87 14.52 35.32
N ASN A 278 11.85 14.23 34.47
CA ASN A 278 12.20 15.08 33.32
C ASN A 278 11.04 15.16 32.32
N ASP A 279 10.55 16.38 32.04
CA ASP A 279 9.41 16.62 31.16
C ASP A 279 9.63 16.09 29.73
N LYS A 280 10.85 16.18 29.19
CA LYS A 280 11.17 15.65 27.86
C LYS A 280 10.99 14.13 27.83
N ILE A 281 11.47 13.43 28.86
CA ILE A 281 11.33 11.97 28.96
C ILE A 281 9.87 11.58 29.15
N ARG A 282 9.14 12.29 30.00
CA ARG A 282 7.70 12.04 30.23
C ARG A 282 6.89 12.24 28.95
N ASN A 283 7.17 13.29 28.18
CA ASN A 283 6.50 13.55 26.90
C ASN A 283 6.84 12.47 25.86
N LEU A 284 8.11 12.09 25.73
CA LEU A 284 8.53 11.01 24.83
C LEU A 284 7.87 9.67 25.20
N ALA A 285 7.89 9.30 26.48
CA ALA A 285 7.25 8.08 26.97
C ALA A 285 5.74 8.12 26.75
N GLY A 286 5.07 9.26 27.02
CA GLY A 286 3.65 9.46 26.77
C GLY A 286 3.27 9.24 25.31
N ASN A 287 4.03 9.81 24.37
CA ASN A 287 3.82 9.61 22.94
C ASN A 287 4.11 8.17 22.49
N CYS A 288 5.02 7.46 23.14
CA CYS A 288 5.34 6.07 22.79
C CYS A 288 4.29 5.06 23.30
N ILE A 289 3.40 5.45 24.23
CA ILE A 289 2.30 4.58 24.70
C ILE A 289 1.28 4.31 23.60
N THR A 290 1.02 5.28 22.72
CA THR A 290 0.01 5.15 21.64
C THR A 290 0.48 4.26 20.49
N VAL A 291 1.77 3.91 20.46
CA VAL A 291 2.39 3.10 19.40
C VAL A 291 1.78 1.70 19.29
N TYR A 292 1.33 1.13 20.40
CA TYR A 292 0.73 -0.21 20.38
C TYR A 292 -0.55 -0.26 19.54
N ASP A 293 -1.39 0.78 19.62
CA ASP A 293 -2.63 0.86 18.83
C ASP A 293 -2.33 1.04 17.34
N LEU A 294 -1.23 1.72 17.01
CA LEU A 294 -0.75 1.87 15.64
C LEU A 294 -0.23 0.56 15.05
N VAL A 295 0.34 -0.33 15.86
CA VAL A 295 0.87 -1.62 15.36
C VAL A 295 -0.25 -2.49 14.79
N GLU A 296 -1.35 -2.66 15.52
CA GLU A 296 -2.45 -3.50 15.05
C GLU A 296 -3.11 -2.90 13.81
N ARG A 297 -3.25 -1.57 13.76
CA ARG A 297 -3.74 -0.86 12.58
C ARG A 297 -2.78 -0.99 11.38
N TYR A 298 -1.47 -0.93 11.61
CA TYR A 298 -0.45 -1.14 10.58
C TYR A 298 -0.46 -2.58 10.05
N LYS A 299 -0.60 -3.58 10.93
CA LYS A 299 -0.74 -4.98 10.53
C LYS A 299 -1.94 -5.17 9.62
N LYS A 300 -3.10 -4.61 9.99
CA LYS A 300 -4.31 -4.64 9.15
C LYS A 300 -4.09 -3.92 7.82
N PHE A 301 -3.58 -2.68 7.85
CA PHE A 301 -3.25 -1.88 6.65
C PHE A 301 -2.37 -2.66 5.66
N THR A 302 -1.33 -3.31 6.15
CA THR A 302 -0.39 -4.09 5.34
C THR A 302 -1.03 -5.38 4.84
N SER A 303 -1.76 -6.10 5.70
CA SER A 303 -2.46 -7.33 5.34
C SER A 303 -3.52 -7.10 4.26
N ASP A 304 -4.30 -6.03 4.37
CA ASP A 304 -5.34 -5.69 3.40
C ASP A 304 -4.71 -5.31 2.06
N PHE A 305 -3.58 -4.58 2.08
CA PHE A 305 -2.81 -4.30 0.86
C PHE A 305 -2.29 -5.57 0.19
N ILE A 306 -1.72 -6.50 0.97
CA ILE A 306 -1.27 -7.82 0.47
C ILE A 306 -2.43 -8.56 -0.16
N ALA A 307 -3.59 -8.61 0.50
CA ALA A 307 -4.78 -9.30 -0.01
C ALA A 307 -5.27 -8.71 -1.35
N ILE A 308 -5.26 -7.39 -1.50
CA ILE A 308 -5.60 -6.71 -2.76
C ILE A 308 -4.64 -7.13 -3.87
N GLN A 309 -3.33 -7.10 -3.60
CA GLN A 309 -2.31 -7.51 -4.59
C GLN A 309 -2.44 -8.99 -4.95
N ASP A 310 -2.65 -9.86 -3.95
CA ASP A 310 -2.82 -11.29 -4.14
C ASP A 310 -4.02 -11.63 -5.02
N GLY A 311 -5.17 -11.01 -4.75
CA GLY A 311 -6.38 -11.15 -5.57
C GLY A 311 -6.10 -10.72 -7.01
N PHE A 312 -5.41 -9.60 -7.17
CA PHE A 312 -5.10 -9.07 -8.49
C PHE A 312 -4.14 -9.94 -9.29
N TYR A 313 -3.05 -10.44 -8.69
CA TYR A 313 -2.17 -11.41 -9.35
C TYR A 313 -2.93 -12.66 -9.80
N LYS A 314 -3.81 -13.18 -8.93
CA LYS A 314 -4.63 -14.36 -9.23
C LYS A 314 -5.55 -14.10 -10.43
N ASP A 315 -6.31 -13.02 -10.39
CA ASP A 315 -7.29 -12.69 -11.44
C ASP A 315 -6.58 -12.42 -12.78
N TYR A 316 -5.43 -11.74 -12.75
CA TYR A 316 -4.67 -11.45 -13.95
C TYR A 316 -4.02 -12.69 -14.56
N ILE A 317 -3.42 -13.55 -13.74
CA ILE A 317 -2.87 -14.83 -14.21
C ILE A 317 -4.00 -15.68 -14.81
N SER A 318 -5.15 -15.77 -14.14
CA SER A 318 -6.33 -16.47 -14.65
C SER A 318 -6.80 -15.91 -15.99
N LEU A 319 -6.82 -14.59 -16.14
CA LEU A 319 -7.17 -13.92 -17.40
C LEU A 319 -6.21 -14.32 -18.53
N LEU A 320 -4.90 -14.35 -18.26
CA LEU A 320 -3.90 -14.76 -19.25
C LEU A 320 -4.04 -16.24 -19.61
N GLU A 321 -4.23 -17.12 -18.63
CA GLU A 321 -4.34 -18.56 -18.84
C GLU A 321 -5.63 -18.98 -19.53
N GLU A 322 -6.76 -18.40 -19.12
CA GLU A 322 -8.08 -18.87 -19.55
C GLU A 322 -8.65 -18.12 -20.74
N LYS A 323 -8.20 -16.88 -20.98
CA LYS A 323 -8.71 -16.01 -22.06
C LYS A 323 -7.63 -15.69 -23.07
N ALA A 324 -6.46 -15.17 -22.67
CA ALA A 324 -5.43 -14.80 -23.64
C ALA A 324 -4.93 -16.02 -24.45
N LYS A 325 -4.70 -17.17 -23.81
CA LYS A 325 -4.34 -18.43 -24.49
C LYS A 325 -5.43 -18.98 -25.41
N LYS A 326 -6.68 -18.48 -25.34
CA LYS A 326 -7.77 -18.88 -26.23
C LYS A 326 -8.00 -17.90 -27.38
N LEU A 327 -7.21 -16.83 -27.46
CA LEU A 327 -7.29 -15.90 -28.57
C LEU A 327 -6.90 -16.59 -29.90
N PRO A 328 -7.58 -16.28 -31.01
CA PRO A 328 -7.27 -16.84 -32.33
C PRO A 328 -5.84 -16.55 -32.81
N ILE A 329 -5.35 -15.33 -32.56
CA ILE A 329 -3.98 -14.90 -32.85
C ILE A 329 -3.33 -14.55 -31.52
N LYS A 330 -2.22 -15.21 -31.21
CA LYS A 330 -1.45 -15.07 -29.96
C LYS A 330 -0.09 -15.74 -30.09
N ASP A 331 0.79 -15.46 -29.14
CA ASP A 331 2.04 -16.19 -28.90
C ASP A 331 2.00 -16.82 -27.50
N ASP A 332 1.87 -18.15 -27.44
CA ASP A 332 1.75 -18.88 -26.18
C ASP A 332 3.01 -18.77 -25.31
N ASP A 333 4.20 -18.72 -25.92
CA ASP A 333 5.47 -18.60 -25.20
C ASP A 333 5.59 -17.23 -24.54
N ARG A 334 5.17 -16.16 -25.22
CA ARG A 334 5.10 -14.81 -24.63
C ARG A 334 4.11 -14.74 -23.48
N ILE A 335 2.93 -15.35 -23.63
CA ILE A 335 1.92 -15.38 -22.55
C ILE A 335 2.46 -16.16 -21.34
N VAL A 336 3.12 -17.30 -21.55
CA VAL A 336 3.76 -18.09 -20.49
C VAL A 336 4.88 -17.30 -19.81
N LYS A 337 5.70 -16.57 -20.59
CA LYS A 337 6.73 -15.70 -20.04
C LYS A 337 6.13 -14.58 -19.19
N LEU A 338 5.05 -13.94 -19.64
CA LEU A 338 4.33 -12.93 -18.86
C LEU A 338 3.82 -13.51 -17.54
N ILE A 339 3.17 -14.68 -17.56
CA ILE A 339 2.71 -15.36 -16.33
C ILE A 339 3.88 -15.66 -15.39
N THR A 340 5.02 -16.09 -15.94
CA THR A 340 6.23 -16.38 -15.17
C THR A 340 6.79 -15.11 -14.52
N ASP A 341 6.90 -14.02 -15.29
CA ASP A 341 7.34 -12.72 -14.77
C ASP A 341 6.44 -12.23 -13.63
N LEU A 342 5.12 -12.38 -13.77
CA LEU A 342 4.16 -12.00 -12.74
C LEU A 342 4.34 -12.82 -11.45
N ASN A 343 4.56 -14.13 -11.59
CA ASN A 343 4.86 -15.00 -10.46
C ASN A 343 6.20 -14.63 -9.79
N ASN A 344 7.22 -14.28 -10.58
CA ASN A 344 8.52 -13.86 -10.07
C ASN A 344 8.44 -12.52 -9.34
N ILE A 345 7.65 -11.57 -9.82
CA ILE A 345 7.42 -10.30 -9.10
C ILE A 345 6.70 -10.58 -7.76
N LYS A 346 5.72 -11.48 -7.77
CA LYS A 346 4.98 -11.84 -6.56
C LYS A 346 5.85 -12.57 -5.52
N LYS A 347 6.46 -13.70 -5.91
CA LYS A 347 7.14 -14.63 -5.02
C LYS A 347 8.64 -14.34 -4.86
N GLY A 348 9.23 -13.62 -5.81
CA GLY A 348 10.66 -13.41 -5.92
C GLY A 348 11.31 -14.40 -6.88
N ASN A 349 12.55 -14.11 -7.23
CA ASN A 349 13.40 -15.01 -8.01
C ASN A 349 14.74 -15.20 -7.29
N PRO A 350 14.92 -16.31 -6.55
CA PRO A 350 16.16 -16.60 -5.84
C PRO A 350 17.38 -16.67 -6.75
N ALA A 351 17.22 -17.11 -8.01
CA ALA A 351 18.32 -17.21 -8.95
C ALA A 351 18.88 -15.83 -9.37
N GLU A 352 18.06 -14.78 -9.26
CA GLU A 352 18.43 -13.40 -9.60
C GLU A 352 18.60 -12.52 -8.35
N ASN A 353 18.57 -13.11 -7.14
CA ASN A 353 18.56 -12.39 -5.86
C ASN A 353 17.43 -11.34 -5.76
N VAL A 354 16.28 -11.61 -6.39
CA VAL A 354 15.12 -10.73 -6.36
C VAL A 354 14.17 -11.17 -5.26
N ILE A 355 13.96 -10.30 -4.26
CA ILE A 355 12.95 -10.51 -3.22
C ILE A 355 11.57 -10.16 -3.79
N GLY A 356 10.61 -11.07 -3.65
CA GLY A 356 9.25 -10.86 -4.12
C GLY A 356 8.44 -9.93 -3.25
N PHE A 357 7.29 -9.49 -3.78
CA PHE A 357 6.25 -8.78 -3.05
C PHE A 357 5.90 -9.48 -1.72
N ASP A 358 5.60 -10.79 -1.75
CA ASP A 358 5.13 -11.54 -0.59
C ASP A 358 6.14 -11.49 0.56
N GLU A 359 7.42 -11.70 0.26
CA GLU A 359 8.48 -11.75 1.28
C GLU A 359 8.82 -10.35 1.80
N THR A 360 8.76 -9.33 0.93
CA THR A 360 9.02 -7.93 1.30
C THR A 360 8.09 -7.46 2.42
N TYR A 361 6.79 -7.72 2.31
CA TYR A 361 5.82 -7.25 3.31
C TYR A 361 5.68 -8.21 4.50
N LYS A 362 5.90 -9.53 4.32
CA LYS A 362 6.00 -10.48 5.44
C LYS A 362 7.17 -10.14 6.37
N SER A 363 8.33 -9.79 5.82
CA SER A 363 9.51 -9.45 6.62
C SER A 363 9.28 -8.19 7.48
N LYS A 364 8.57 -7.19 6.94
CA LYS A 364 8.15 -5.98 7.67
C LYS A 364 7.21 -6.29 8.84
N LEU A 365 6.18 -7.10 8.61
CA LEU A 365 5.26 -7.53 9.67
C LEU A 365 6.00 -8.30 10.77
N LYS A 366 6.97 -9.14 10.40
CA LYS A 366 7.83 -9.86 11.35
C LYS A 366 8.75 -8.94 12.14
N SER A 367 9.35 -7.94 11.50
CA SER A 367 10.20 -6.92 12.14
C SER A 367 9.43 -6.19 13.24
N ILE A 368 8.24 -5.66 12.92
CA ILE A 368 7.38 -4.96 13.89
C ILE A 368 6.92 -5.87 15.01
N THR A 369 6.50 -7.10 14.68
CA THR A 369 6.07 -8.07 15.70
C THR A 369 7.20 -8.39 16.67
N THR A 370 8.43 -8.55 16.19
CA THR A 370 9.61 -8.81 17.02
C THR A 370 9.89 -7.63 17.96
N LYS A 371 9.86 -6.40 17.45
CA LYS A 371 10.04 -5.17 18.24
C LYS A 371 8.96 -5.01 19.32
N VAL A 372 7.71 -5.35 19.00
CA VAL A 372 6.59 -5.32 19.98
C VAL A 372 6.71 -6.41 21.04
N VAL A 373 7.15 -7.62 20.68
CA VAL A 373 7.41 -8.67 21.68
C VAL A 373 8.54 -8.25 22.62
N ALA A 374 9.62 -7.66 22.09
CA ALA A 374 10.69 -7.10 22.91
C ALA A 374 10.16 -6.03 23.86
N LEU A 375 9.35 -5.10 23.36
CA LEU A 375 8.74 -4.05 24.17
C LEU A 375 7.75 -4.60 25.23
N ASN A 376 6.91 -5.60 24.91
CA ASN A 376 5.97 -6.18 25.87
C ASN A 376 6.67 -6.96 27.00
N ARG A 377 7.83 -7.57 26.74
CA ARG A 377 8.66 -8.21 27.78
C ARG A 377 9.19 -7.22 28.82
N THR A 378 9.19 -5.92 28.51
CA THR A 378 9.62 -4.85 29.42
C THR A 378 8.47 -4.28 30.26
N ARG A 379 7.25 -4.73 30.00
CA ARG A 379 6.03 -4.30 30.69
C ARG A 379 5.73 -5.12 31.95
N PHE A 380 6.39 -6.27 32.13
CA PHE A 380 6.20 -7.23 33.22
C PHE A 380 7.49 -7.47 33.99
#